data_AF-A0A1V4GYC3-F1
#
_entry.id   AF-A0A1V4GYC3-F1
#
_cell.length_a   1.000
_cell.length_b   1.000
_cell.length_c   1.000
_cell.angle_alpha   90.00
_cell.angle_beta   90.00
_cell.angle_gamma   90.00
#
_symmetry.space_group_name_H-M   'P 1'
#
loop_
_entity.id
_entity.type
_entity.pdbx_description
1 polymer ?
#
loop_
_entity_poly.entity_id
_entity_poly.type
_entity_poly.pdbx_seq_one_letter_code
_entity_poly.pdbx_strand_id
1 'polypeptide(L)'
;MKQISFEFGECNSQTKLKAIDLFAGIGGIRLGFEQAFGDDIEFVFSSELDKFAKQTYHANFNEMPYGDITQIEAKDIPPHDIILAGFPCQAFSIAGLRKGFDDTRGTLFFDVARIAKYHKPKLLFLENVKGFKNHDKGNTFLVVKQTLEELGYRVYANILNAKNFGVPQNRERIYIRLLSKP
;
A
#
# COMPACT_ATOMS: atom_id res chain seq x y z
N MET A 1 -8.82 13.06 -28.89
CA MET A 1 -8.20 12.75 -27.59
C MET A 1 -6.93 11.95 -27.87
N LYS A 2 -5.75 12.44 -27.47
CA LYS A 2 -4.49 11.73 -27.72
C LYS A 2 -4.37 10.56 -26.75
N GLN A 3 -4.37 9.36 -27.31
CA GLN A 3 -4.07 8.11 -26.62
C GLN A 3 -2.58 8.16 -26.23
N ILE A 4 -2.30 8.09 -24.94
CA ILE A 4 -0.92 7.99 -24.43
C ILE A 4 -0.60 6.50 -24.45
N SER A 5 0.16 6.06 -25.45
CA SER A 5 0.73 4.72 -25.52
C SER A 5 2.08 4.72 -24.78
N PHE A 6 2.24 3.85 -23.79
CA PHE A 6 3.54 3.51 -23.22
C PHE A 6 4.08 2.31 -24.00
N GLU A 7 5.18 2.50 -24.73
CA GLU A 7 5.91 1.40 -25.33
C GLU A 7 6.76 0.72 -24.25
N PHE A 8 6.29 -0.44 -23.77
CA PHE A 8 7.14 -1.37 -23.04
C PHE A 8 7.75 -2.32 -24.07
N GLY A 9 9.08 -2.34 -24.16
CA GLY A 9 9.81 -3.24 -25.05
C GLY A 9 9.45 -4.71 -24.79
N GLU A 10 9.45 -5.52 -25.84
CA GLU A 10 9.08 -6.94 -25.79
C GLU A 10 9.90 -7.70 -24.74
N CYS A 11 9.23 -8.18 -23.68
CA CYS A 11 9.79 -9.12 -22.73
C CYS A 11 9.00 -10.44 -22.83
N ASN A 12 9.63 -11.46 -23.40
CA ASN A 12 9.06 -12.78 -23.62
C ASN A 12 8.98 -13.57 -22.30
N SER A 13 7.85 -13.39 -21.61
CA SER A 13 7.14 -14.30 -20.69
C SER A 13 6.20 -13.38 -19.90
N GLN A 14 4.89 -13.36 -20.22
CA GLN A 14 3.92 -12.56 -19.47
C GLN A 14 3.73 -13.14 -18.06
N THR A 15 4.69 -12.89 -17.17
CA THR A 15 4.53 -13.16 -15.75
C THR A 15 3.62 -12.06 -15.18
N LYS A 16 2.45 -12.45 -14.69
CA LYS A 16 1.52 -11.56 -13.99
C LYS A 16 2.24 -10.79 -12.88
N LEU A 17 1.90 -9.53 -12.69
CA LEU A 17 2.38 -8.73 -11.57
C LEU A 17 1.84 -9.35 -10.27
N LYS A 18 2.74 -9.68 -9.35
CA LYS A 18 2.33 -10.22 -8.05
C LYS A 18 2.07 -9.09 -7.08
N ALA A 19 0.91 -9.09 -6.45
CA ALA A 19 0.50 -8.07 -5.48
C ALA A 19 0.20 -8.68 -4.12
N ILE A 20 0.44 -7.89 -3.08
CA ILE A 20 -0.02 -8.19 -1.73
C ILE A 20 -0.96 -7.09 -1.22
N ASP A 21 -1.96 -7.48 -0.43
CA ASP A 21 -3.00 -6.61 0.11
C ASP A 21 -2.92 -6.54 1.64
N LEU A 22 -2.24 -5.52 2.16
CA LEU A 22 -2.04 -5.32 3.60
C LEU A 22 -3.12 -4.40 4.16
N PHE A 23 -3.61 -4.71 5.38
CA PHE A 23 -4.76 -4.02 5.97
C PHE A 23 -5.96 -4.10 5.02
N ALA A 24 -6.19 -5.31 4.50
CA ALA A 24 -7.03 -5.56 3.34
C ALA A 24 -8.48 -5.11 3.54
N GLY A 25 -8.96 -5.08 4.79
CA GLY A 25 -10.34 -4.83 5.13
C GLY A 25 -11.24 -5.80 4.37
N ILE A 26 -12.18 -5.24 3.61
CA ILE A 26 -13.08 -6.00 2.74
C ILE A 26 -12.55 -6.17 1.29
N GLY A 27 -11.31 -5.77 1.02
CA GLY A 27 -10.65 -5.90 -0.30
C GLY A 27 -10.97 -4.80 -1.31
N GLY A 28 -11.33 -3.61 -0.85
CA GLY A 28 -11.69 -2.49 -1.73
C GLY A 28 -10.54 -2.01 -2.64
N ILE A 29 -9.30 -1.98 -2.13
CA ILE A 29 -8.13 -1.59 -2.92
C ILE A 29 -7.78 -2.71 -3.92
N ARG A 30 -7.76 -3.97 -3.48
CA ARG A 30 -7.61 -5.15 -4.35
C ARG A 30 -8.57 -5.10 -5.53
N LEU A 31 -9.87 -4.95 -5.26
CA LEU A 31 -10.89 -4.93 -6.32
C LEU A 31 -10.62 -3.83 -7.35
N GLY A 32 -10.19 -2.64 -6.91
CA GLY A 32 -9.81 -1.57 -7.83
C GLY A 32 -8.61 -1.91 -8.72
N PHE A 33 -7.63 -2.64 -8.19
CA PHE A 33 -6.48 -3.13 -8.96
C PHE A 33 -6.85 -4.30 -9.89
N GLU A 34 -7.65 -5.26 -9.44
CA GLU A 34 -8.17 -6.34 -10.31
C GLU A 34 -8.98 -5.76 -11.49
N GLN A 35 -9.80 -4.73 -11.26
CA GLN A 35 -10.53 -4.07 -12.34
C GLN A 35 -9.62 -3.29 -13.31
N ALA A 36 -8.51 -2.74 -12.82
CA ALA A 36 -7.60 -1.95 -13.64
C ALA A 36 -6.62 -2.79 -14.46
N PHE A 37 -6.14 -3.91 -13.89
CA PHE A 37 -5.12 -4.77 -14.50
C PHE A 37 -5.68 -6.08 -15.08
N GLY A 38 -6.89 -6.48 -14.71
CA GLY A 38 -7.51 -7.72 -15.20
C GLY A 38 -6.62 -8.95 -14.94
N ASP A 39 -6.35 -9.72 -15.99
CA ASP A 39 -5.54 -10.93 -15.91
C ASP A 39 -4.04 -10.67 -15.70
N ASP A 40 -3.57 -9.42 -15.80
CA ASP A 40 -2.16 -9.06 -15.68
C ASP A 40 -1.69 -8.93 -14.21
N ILE A 41 -2.58 -9.13 -13.23
CA ILE A 41 -2.27 -9.09 -11.79
C ILE A 41 -2.69 -10.37 -11.09
N GLU A 42 -1.89 -10.80 -10.11
CA GLU A 42 -2.16 -11.93 -9.23
C GLU A 42 -1.97 -11.50 -7.77
N PHE A 43 -2.96 -11.74 -6.91
CA PHE A 43 -2.85 -11.49 -5.48
C PHE A 43 -2.30 -12.74 -4.78
N VAL A 44 -1.11 -12.63 -4.21
CA VAL A 44 -0.38 -13.77 -3.63
C VAL A 44 -0.38 -13.78 -2.10
N PHE A 45 -0.83 -12.68 -1.48
CA PHE A 45 -0.93 -12.55 -0.03
C PHE A 45 -1.91 -11.44 0.35
N SER A 46 -2.66 -11.65 1.44
CA SER A 46 -3.49 -10.62 2.06
C SER A 46 -3.40 -10.72 3.59
N SER A 47 -3.45 -9.59 4.30
CA SER A 47 -3.46 -9.55 5.76
C SER A 47 -4.52 -8.60 6.29
N GLU A 48 -5.33 -9.10 7.22
CA GLU A 48 -6.39 -8.37 7.90
C GLU A 48 -6.56 -8.91 9.33
N LEU A 49 -6.66 -8.01 10.30
CA LEU A 49 -6.78 -8.36 11.72
C LEU A 49 -8.25 -8.63 12.11
N ASP A 50 -9.18 -7.83 11.59
CA ASP A 50 -10.58 -7.89 11.98
C ASP A 50 -11.25 -9.16 11.45
N LYS A 51 -11.86 -9.91 12.37
CA LYS A 51 -12.51 -11.19 12.08
C LYS A 51 -13.64 -11.05 11.06
N PHE A 52 -14.43 -9.99 11.12
CA PHE A 52 -15.58 -9.81 10.24
C PHE A 52 -15.16 -9.35 8.84
N ALA A 53 -14.17 -8.47 8.75
CA ALA A 53 -13.54 -8.08 7.50
C ALA A 53 -12.96 -9.30 6.76
N LYS A 54 -12.27 -10.20 7.46
CA LYS A 54 -11.79 -11.48 6.91
C LYS A 54 -12.91 -12.34 6.34
N GLN A 55 -14.05 -12.44 7.03
CA GLN A 55 -15.21 -13.18 6.55
C GLN A 55 -15.76 -12.59 5.25
N THR A 56 -15.89 -11.25 5.18
CA THR A 56 -16.31 -10.56 3.96
C THR A 56 -15.29 -10.75 2.83
N TYR A 57 -13.99 -10.65 3.13
CA TYR A 57 -12.92 -10.86 2.15
C TYR A 57 -13.00 -12.27 1.56
N HIS A 58 -13.09 -13.30 2.40
CA HIS A 58 -13.24 -14.68 1.96
C HIS A 58 -14.51 -14.88 1.12
N ALA A 59 -15.63 -14.27 1.49
CA ALA A 59 -16.86 -14.39 0.73
C ALA A 59 -16.76 -13.82 -0.71
N ASN A 60 -15.86 -12.86 -0.95
CA ASN A 60 -15.69 -12.22 -2.26
C ASN A 60 -14.53 -12.80 -3.07
N PHE A 61 -13.45 -13.23 -2.41
CA PHE A 61 -12.21 -13.65 -3.08
C PHE A 61 -11.88 -15.13 -2.88
N ASN A 62 -12.65 -15.87 -2.07
CA ASN A 62 -12.39 -17.26 -1.69
C ASN A 62 -10.98 -17.48 -1.08
N GLU A 63 -10.47 -16.43 -0.45
CA GLU A 63 -9.17 -16.38 0.21
C GLU A 63 -9.36 -15.87 1.64
N MET A 64 -8.77 -16.54 2.62
CA MET A 64 -8.78 -16.08 4.00
C MET A 64 -7.52 -15.24 4.25
N PRO A 65 -7.64 -13.91 4.52
CA PRO A 65 -6.47 -13.12 4.84
C PRO A 65 -5.72 -13.67 6.05
N TYR A 66 -4.40 -13.52 6.05
CA TYR A 66 -3.58 -13.72 7.23
C TYR A 66 -3.96 -12.72 8.33
N GLY A 67 -3.63 -13.03 9.58
CA GLY A 67 -4.00 -12.20 10.73
C GLY A 67 -3.11 -10.97 10.91
N ASP A 68 -2.73 -10.72 12.15
CA ASP A 68 -1.89 -9.59 12.56
C ASP A 68 -0.55 -9.54 11.80
N ILE A 69 -0.38 -8.52 10.95
CA ILE A 69 0.83 -8.34 10.15
C ILE A 69 2.09 -8.11 10.98
N THR A 70 1.95 -7.64 12.23
CA THR A 70 3.08 -7.43 13.15
C THR A 70 3.72 -8.73 13.59
N GLN A 71 2.99 -9.85 13.49
CA GLN A 71 3.45 -11.19 13.87
C GLN A 71 3.98 -12.00 12.69
N ILE A 72 3.94 -11.45 11.47
CA ILE A 72 4.35 -12.15 10.25
C ILE A 72 5.70 -11.60 9.81
N GLU A 73 6.72 -12.47 9.78
CA GLU A 73 8.04 -12.08 9.31
C GLU A 73 8.02 -11.80 7.81
N ALA A 74 8.82 -10.81 7.37
CA ALA A 74 8.82 -10.39 5.97
C ALA A 74 9.24 -11.54 5.03
N LYS A 75 10.13 -12.43 5.50
CA LYS A 75 10.62 -13.60 4.74
C LYS A 75 9.53 -14.64 4.45
N ASP A 76 8.46 -14.68 5.26
CA ASP A 76 7.37 -15.64 5.14
C ASP A 76 6.27 -15.13 4.18
N ILE A 77 6.35 -13.87 3.75
CA ILE A 77 5.47 -13.30 2.74
C ILE A 77 6.03 -13.66 1.35
N PRO A 78 5.21 -14.19 0.41
CA PRO A 78 5.65 -14.51 -0.93
C PRO A 78 6.29 -13.32 -1.67
N PRO A 79 7.28 -13.56 -2.56
CA PRO A 79 7.83 -12.51 -3.44
C PRO A 79 6.73 -11.83 -4.26
N HIS A 80 6.80 -10.51 -4.36
CA HIS A 80 5.78 -9.68 -5.00
C HIS A 80 6.37 -8.41 -5.63
N ASP A 81 5.66 -7.87 -6.62
CA ASP A 81 6.00 -6.64 -7.32
C ASP A 81 5.30 -5.41 -6.74
N ILE A 82 4.15 -5.61 -6.09
CA ILE A 82 3.26 -4.53 -5.64
C ILE A 82 2.85 -4.74 -4.18
N ILE A 83 2.93 -3.69 -3.36
CA ILE A 83 2.28 -3.63 -2.05
C ILE A 83 1.11 -2.65 -2.10
N LEU A 84 -0.07 -3.11 -1.71
CA LEU A 84 -1.24 -2.28 -1.42
C LEU A 84 -1.39 -2.17 0.10
N ALA A 85 -1.59 -0.96 0.62
CA ALA A 85 -1.81 -0.77 2.05
C ALA A 85 -2.72 0.43 2.38
N GLY A 86 -3.93 0.16 2.87
CA GLY A 86 -4.82 1.14 3.50
C GLY A 86 -4.58 1.21 5.01
N PHE A 87 -3.37 1.57 5.42
CA PHE A 87 -2.93 1.39 6.81
C PHE A 87 -3.65 2.34 7.79
N PRO A 88 -3.91 1.91 9.05
CA PRO A 88 -4.56 2.76 10.05
C PRO A 88 -3.80 4.05 10.34
N CYS A 89 -4.53 5.15 10.50
CA CYS A 89 -3.98 6.45 10.87
C CYS A 89 -3.65 6.49 12.37
N GLN A 90 -2.56 5.84 12.79
CA GLN A 90 -2.03 5.94 14.15
C GLN A 90 -1.08 7.15 14.28
N ALA A 91 -1.06 7.79 15.46
CA ALA A 91 -0.15 8.89 15.73
C ALA A 91 1.29 8.36 15.86
N PHE A 92 2.22 8.96 15.11
CA PHE A 92 3.65 8.71 15.27
C PHE A 92 4.12 9.39 16.55
N SER A 93 4.75 8.65 17.46
CA SER A 93 5.35 9.28 18.65
C SER A 93 6.56 10.11 18.23
N ILE A 94 6.64 11.35 18.74
CA ILE A 94 7.71 12.32 18.46
C ILE A 94 9.11 11.76 18.80
N ALA A 95 9.20 10.77 19.68
CA ALA A 95 10.47 10.15 20.07
C ALA A 95 11.21 9.46 18.91
N GLY A 96 10.50 9.00 17.86
CA GLY A 96 11.09 8.33 16.69
C GLY A 96 11.66 9.27 15.63
N LEU A 97 11.38 10.58 15.69
CA LEU A 97 11.79 11.59 14.70
C LEU A 97 13.31 11.76 14.53
N ARG A 98 14.14 11.13 15.37
CA ARG A 98 15.60 11.35 15.42
C ARG A 98 16.44 10.11 15.15
N LYS A 99 15.86 8.93 14.90
CA LYS A 99 16.65 7.67 14.85
C LYS A 99 16.39 6.76 13.64
N GLY A 100 15.65 7.23 12.63
CA GLY A 100 15.47 6.49 11.37
C GLY A 100 14.70 5.18 11.52
N PHE A 101 14.91 4.25 10.59
CA PHE A 101 14.22 2.95 10.50
C PHE A 101 14.42 2.03 11.72
N ASP A 102 15.43 2.28 12.55
CA ASP A 102 15.85 1.37 13.62
C ASP A 102 15.17 1.63 14.98
N ASP A 103 14.36 2.70 15.13
CA ASP A 103 13.55 2.97 16.35
C ASP A 103 12.04 2.92 16.06
N THR A 104 11.63 1.94 15.24
CA THR A 104 10.28 1.82 14.67
C THR A 104 9.31 1.08 15.57
N ARG A 105 9.19 1.53 16.82
CA ARG A 105 8.25 0.95 17.78
C ARG A 105 6.87 1.57 17.60
N GLY A 106 5.92 0.77 17.10
CA GLY A 106 4.49 0.92 17.40
C GLY A 106 3.60 1.60 16.37
N THR A 107 4.01 1.76 15.10
CA THR A 107 3.08 2.18 14.04
C THR A 107 3.07 1.21 12.87
N LEU A 108 1.87 0.88 12.40
CA LEU A 108 1.64 -0.11 11.32
C LEU A 108 2.22 0.29 9.96
N PHE A 109 2.59 1.56 9.76
CA PHE A 109 3.35 1.99 8.59
C PHE A 109 4.74 1.33 8.55
N PHE A 110 5.39 1.16 9.68
CA PHE A 110 6.73 0.57 9.71
C PHE A 110 6.72 -0.92 9.39
N ASP A 111 5.61 -1.62 9.61
CA ASP A 111 5.43 -2.98 9.09
C ASP A 111 5.40 -3.02 7.56
N VAL A 112 4.73 -2.05 6.91
CA VAL A 112 4.79 -1.89 5.45
C VAL A 112 6.24 -1.63 5.01
N ALA A 113 6.93 -0.73 5.70
CA ALA A 113 8.30 -0.37 5.38
C ALA A 113 9.29 -1.54 5.59
N ARG A 114 9.07 -2.38 6.62
CA ARG A 114 9.79 -3.64 6.88
C ARG A 114 9.64 -4.64 5.74
N ILE A 115 8.42 -4.83 5.27
CA ILE A 115 8.14 -5.74 4.14
C ILE A 115 8.77 -5.19 2.86
N ALA A 116 8.62 -3.88 2.60
CA ALA A 116 9.21 -3.23 1.44
C ALA A 116 10.75 -3.27 1.43
N LYS A 117 11.40 -3.10 2.59
CA LYS A 117 12.86 -3.19 2.74
C LYS A 117 13.38 -4.58 2.37
N TYR A 118 12.64 -5.63 2.74
CA TYR A 118 13.02 -7.02 2.45
C TYR A 118 12.76 -7.38 0.98
N HIS A 119 11.54 -7.15 0.48
CA HIS A 119 11.11 -7.61 -0.86
C HIS A 119 11.49 -6.65 -1.98
N LYS A 120 11.70 -5.37 -1.69
CA LYS A 120 11.99 -4.31 -2.67
C LYS A 120 11.01 -4.32 -3.85
N PRO A 121 9.69 -4.27 -3.61
CA PRO A 121 8.68 -4.27 -4.67
C PRO A 121 8.87 -3.08 -5.63
N LYS A 122 8.38 -3.21 -6.86
CA LYS A 122 8.44 -2.15 -7.89
C LYS A 122 7.50 -0.99 -7.55
N LEU A 123 6.34 -1.29 -6.95
CA LEU A 123 5.31 -0.32 -6.60
C LEU A 123 4.87 -0.49 -5.14
N LEU A 124 4.68 0.63 -4.45
CA LEU A 124 3.82 0.68 -3.28
C LEU A 124 2.66 1.66 -3.55
N PHE A 125 1.45 1.23 -3.20
CA PHE A 125 0.25 2.04 -3.21
C PHE A 125 -0.30 2.13 -1.78
N LEU A 126 -0.19 3.32 -1.20
CA LEU A 126 -0.63 3.58 0.17
C LEU A 126 -1.81 4.54 0.17
N GLU A 127 -2.81 4.28 1.01
CA GLU A 127 -3.97 5.14 1.20
C GLU A 127 -4.08 5.59 2.66
N ASN A 128 -4.52 6.83 2.87
CA ASN A 128 -4.87 7.30 4.21
C ASN A 128 -5.91 8.44 4.17
N VAL A 129 -6.39 8.88 5.33
CA VAL A 129 -7.30 10.02 5.45
C VAL A 129 -6.65 11.34 5.00
N LYS A 130 -7.44 12.27 4.45
CA LYS A 130 -6.93 13.61 4.04
C LYS A 130 -6.12 14.32 5.13
N GLY A 131 -6.54 14.19 6.39
CA GLY A 131 -5.86 14.81 7.54
C GLY A 131 -4.42 14.34 7.75
N PHE A 132 -4.06 13.16 7.23
CA PHE A 132 -2.72 12.58 7.35
C PHE A 132 -1.62 13.52 6.83
N LYS A 133 -1.89 14.25 5.74
CA LYS A 133 -0.92 15.18 5.14
C LYS A 133 -0.48 16.30 6.08
N ASN A 134 -1.39 16.75 6.95
CA ASN A 134 -1.19 17.90 7.84
C ASN A 134 -1.09 17.48 9.31
N HIS A 135 -1.17 16.17 9.61
CA HIS A 135 -1.09 15.63 10.95
C HIS A 135 0.27 15.98 11.58
N ASP A 136 0.26 16.34 12.88
CA ASP A 136 1.44 16.83 13.61
C ASP A 136 2.21 17.90 12.82
N LYS A 137 1.49 18.92 12.33
CA LYS A 137 2.04 20.02 11.51
C LYS A 137 2.78 19.54 10.25
N GLY A 138 2.42 18.35 9.73
CA GLY A 138 3.02 17.73 8.55
C GLY A 138 4.19 16.79 8.84
N ASN A 139 4.67 16.71 10.09
CA ASN A 139 5.82 15.87 10.45
C ASN A 139 5.56 14.39 10.16
N THR A 140 4.34 13.91 10.40
CA THR A 140 3.96 12.52 10.15
C THR A 140 4.15 12.11 8.69
N PHE A 141 3.63 12.91 7.75
CA PHE A 141 3.80 12.65 6.33
C PHE A 141 5.28 12.80 5.90
N LEU A 142 6.00 13.74 6.50
CA LEU A 142 7.42 13.95 6.23
C LEU A 142 8.26 12.73 6.63
N VAL A 143 8.01 12.13 7.80
CA VAL A 143 8.67 10.88 8.23
C VAL A 143 8.37 9.75 7.25
N VAL A 144 7.10 9.52 6.91
CA VAL A 144 6.70 8.49 5.94
C VAL A 144 7.40 8.68 4.60
N LYS A 145 7.42 9.92 4.09
CA LYS A 145 8.10 10.26 2.85
C LYS A 145 9.60 9.97 2.92
N GLN A 146 10.29 10.44 3.97
CA GLN A 146 11.72 10.24 4.14
C GLN A 146 12.09 8.76 4.25
N THR A 147 11.36 7.99 5.07
CA THR A 147 11.56 6.54 5.20
C THR A 147 11.45 5.84 3.84
N LEU A 148 10.45 6.20 3.02
CA LEU A 148 10.29 5.59 1.70
C LEU A 148 11.37 6.04 0.71
N GLU A 149 11.83 7.30 0.78
CA GLU A 149 12.93 7.80 -0.04
C GLU A 149 14.28 7.14 0.30
N GLU A 150 14.53 6.86 1.58
CA GLU A 150 15.68 6.11 2.11
C GLU A 150 15.67 4.65 1.64
N LEU A 151 14.47 4.06 1.49
CA LEU A 151 14.29 2.72 0.90
C LEU A 151 14.48 2.71 -0.63
N GLY A 152 14.79 3.85 -1.25
CA GLY A 152 15.08 3.94 -2.68
C GLY A 152 13.86 4.23 -3.56
N TYR A 153 12.74 4.67 -2.98
CA TYR A 153 11.54 5.01 -3.76
C TYR A 153 11.45 6.50 -4.09
N ARG A 154 10.76 6.81 -5.18
CA ARG A 154 10.27 8.16 -5.48
C ARG A 154 8.81 8.27 -5.02
N VAL A 155 8.52 9.26 -4.17
CA VAL A 155 7.20 9.41 -3.53
C VAL A 155 6.33 10.44 -4.25
N TYR A 156 5.14 10.02 -4.68
CA TYR A 156 4.11 10.89 -5.23
C TYR A 156 2.87 10.84 -4.36
N ALA A 157 2.33 11.98 -3.96
CA ALA A 157 1.15 12.03 -3.09
C ALA A 157 0.12 13.05 -3.55
N ASN A 158 -1.14 12.61 -3.68
CA ASN A 158 -2.25 13.46 -4.12
C ASN A 158 -3.46 13.25 -3.20
N ILE A 159 -4.19 14.33 -2.89
CA ILE A 159 -5.50 14.24 -2.23
C ILE A 159 -6.56 14.21 -3.33
N LEU A 160 -7.38 13.16 -3.34
CA LEU A 160 -8.46 12.96 -4.30
C LEU A 160 -9.78 12.80 -3.57
N ASN A 161 -10.88 13.18 -4.22
CA ASN A 161 -12.24 13.04 -3.69
C ASN A 161 -13.05 12.08 -4.56
N ALA A 162 -13.64 11.04 -3.95
CA ALA A 162 -14.41 10.02 -4.66
C ALA A 162 -15.54 10.58 -5.55
N LYS A 163 -16.15 11.72 -5.15
CA LYS A 163 -17.17 12.43 -5.93
C LYS A 163 -16.72 12.86 -7.32
N ASN A 164 -15.42 12.99 -7.54
CA ASN A 164 -14.85 13.37 -8.83
C ASN A 164 -14.57 12.16 -9.73
N PHE A 165 -14.86 10.94 -9.26
CA PHE A 165 -14.57 9.67 -9.95
C PHE A 165 -15.81 8.76 -10.03
N GLY A 166 -17.00 9.35 -10.17
CA GLY A 166 -18.24 8.60 -10.41
C GLY A 166 -18.89 7.99 -9.17
N VAL A 167 -18.36 8.21 -7.96
CA VAL A 167 -18.96 7.75 -6.70
C VAL A 167 -19.64 8.92 -6.00
N PRO A 168 -20.97 8.94 -5.77
CA PRO A 168 -21.68 10.07 -5.17
C PRO A 168 -21.44 10.16 -3.64
N GLN A 169 -20.18 10.22 -3.22
CA GLN A 169 -19.75 10.27 -1.84
C GLN A 169 -18.66 11.32 -1.67
N ASN A 170 -18.85 12.25 -0.72
CA ASN A 170 -17.80 13.17 -0.32
C ASN A 170 -16.77 12.45 0.55
N ARG A 171 -15.75 11.86 -0.09
CA ARG A 171 -14.70 11.11 0.58
C ARG A 171 -13.34 11.54 0.05
N GLU A 172 -12.69 12.43 0.81
CA GLU A 172 -11.33 12.89 0.50
C GLU A 172 -10.29 11.98 1.17
N ARG A 173 -9.33 11.51 0.38
CA ARG A 173 -8.25 10.62 0.81
C ARG A 173 -6.93 11.01 0.16
N ILE A 174 -5.84 10.79 0.88
CA ILE A 174 -4.50 10.90 0.31
C ILE A 174 -4.11 9.54 -0.26
N TYR A 175 -3.63 9.56 -1.50
CA TYR A 175 -3.10 8.40 -2.21
C TYR A 175 -1.62 8.65 -2.45
N ILE A 176 -0.78 7.72 -2.00
CA ILE A 176 0.68 7.79 -2.10
C ILE A 176 1.13 6.65 -3.00
N ARG A 177 1.75 7.00 -4.13
CA ARG A 177 2.29 6.04 -5.09
C ARG A 177 3.79 6.15 -5.09
N LEU A 178 4.45 4.99 -5.09
CA LEU A 178 5.90 4.88 -5.01
C LEU A 178 6.41 4.03 -6.14
N LEU A 179 7.42 4.54 -6.84
CA LEU A 179 8.11 3.81 -7.89
C LEU A 179 9.56 3.62 -7.46
N SER A 180 10.09 2.41 -7.62
CA SER A 180 11.52 2.14 -7.41
C SER A 180 12.35 3.10 -8.26
N LYS A 181 13.38 3.74 -7.68
CA LYS A 181 14.33 4.50 -8.48
C LYS A 181 15.00 3.54 -9.48
N PRO A 182 15.16 3.97 -10.75
CA PRO A 182 15.86 3.18 -11.76
C PRO A 182 17.31 2.93 -11.38
#